data_AF-A0AAU0S6B4-F1
#
_entry.id   AF-A0AAU0S6B4-F1
#
_cell.length_a   1.000
_cell.length_b   1.000
_cell.length_c   1.000
_cell.angle_alpha   90.00
_cell.angle_beta   90.00
_cell.angle_gamma   90.00
#
_symmetry.space_group_name_H-M   'P 1'
#
loop_
_entity.id
_entity.type
_entity.pdbx_description
1 polymer ?
#
loop_
_entity_poly.entity_id
_entity_poly.type
_entity_poly.pdbx_seq_one_letter_code
_entity_poly.pdbx_strand_id
1 'polypeptide(L)'
;MIIGISQSAEASRVSLRQIKELELVSRRIDKIVDAITTVSIQTNMLAVNGSIEAARAGEFGKGFVVVATDIRNLAHDSAENADRIKDLVKSVQDQIGIVGRDLNEIMITAAAAAEKAKSVTASLIAIETDIGAVDQGTSEILAAANEIAAAITQIKTGVDQIAAAAQQADKAANNATTVAQQQSRGSEQLSAAVEEIASLADELQSA
;
A
#
# COMPACT_ATOMS: atom_id res chain seq x y z
N MET A 1 -1.92 -8.76 -3.88
CA MET A 1 -1.05 -8.89 -2.68
C MET A 1 -1.73 -9.65 -1.55
N ILE A 2 -2.89 -9.20 -1.06
CA ILE A 2 -3.63 -9.86 0.03
C ILE A 2 -3.98 -11.33 -0.29
N ILE A 3 -4.45 -11.62 -1.51
CA ILE A 3 -4.76 -12.99 -1.96
C ILE A 3 -3.52 -13.90 -1.87
N GLY A 4 -2.35 -13.41 -2.27
CA GLY A 4 -1.10 -14.18 -2.23
C GLY A 4 -0.64 -14.47 -0.80
N ILE A 5 -0.80 -13.51 0.11
CA ILE A 5 -0.49 -13.70 1.53
C ILE A 5 -1.45 -14.73 2.15
N SER A 6 -2.75 -14.65 1.85
CA SER A 6 -3.74 -15.63 2.32
C SER A 6 -3.47 -17.04 1.77
N GLN A 7 -3.08 -17.16 0.50
CA GLN A 7 -2.69 -18.45 -0.09
C GLN A 7 -1.43 -19.01 0.58
N SER A 8 -0.43 -18.17 0.85
CA SER A 8 0.79 -18.57 1.55
C SER A 8 0.51 -19.01 3.00
N ALA A 9 -0.42 -18.33 3.69
CA ALA A 9 -0.88 -18.73 5.01
C ALA A 9 -1.61 -20.09 4.96
N GLU A 10 -2.50 -20.34 4.00
CA GLU A 10 -3.15 -21.65 3.89
C GLU A 10 -2.15 -22.76 3.54
N ALA A 11 -1.19 -22.51 2.65
CA ALA A 11 -0.13 -23.45 2.34
C ALA A 11 0.75 -23.79 3.56
N SER A 12 1.07 -22.78 4.37
CA SER A 12 1.80 -22.96 5.63
C SER A 12 0.98 -23.75 6.65
N ARG A 13 -0.35 -23.56 6.68
CA ARG A 13 -1.27 -24.32 7.53
C ARG A 13 -1.36 -25.79 7.13
N VAL A 14 -1.35 -26.09 5.83
CA VAL A 14 -1.26 -27.47 5.31
C VAL A 14 0.06 -28.10 5.69
N SER A 15 1.17 -27.38 5.52
CA SER A 15 2.51 -27.84 5.88
C SER A 15 2.63 -28.15 7.38
N LEU A 16 2.02 -27.33 8.25
CA LEU A 16 1.95 -27.61 9.69
C LEU A 16 1.20 -28.91 10.03
N ARG A 17 0.16 -29.26 9.28
CA ARG A 17 -0.52 -30.56 9.47
C ARG A 17 0.38 -31.72 9.08
N GLN A 18 1.08 -31.61 7.95
CA GLN A 18 2.02 -32.63 7.49
C GLN A 18 3.17 -32.82 8.48
N ILE A 19 3.69 -31.74 9.06
CA ILE A 19 4.71 -31.79 10.12
C ILE A 19 4.19 -32.51 11.38
N LYS A 20 2.94 -32.25 11.79
CA LYS A 20 2.31 -32.98 12.90
C LYS A 20 2.12 -34.48 12.61
N GLU A 21 1.75 -34.83 11.38
CA GLU A 21 1.69 -36.25 10.98
C GLU A 21 3.06 -36.90 11.00
N LEU A 22 4.09 -36.19 10.51
CA LEU A 22 5.47 -36.67 10.52
C LEU A 22 5.99 -36.86 11.96
N GLU A 23 5.62 -35.97 12.88
CA GLU A 23 5.90 -36.11 14.31
C GLU A 23 5.30 -37.40 14.89
N LEU A 24 4.03 -37.69 14.56
CA LEU A 24 3.36 -38.92 15.00
C LEU A 24 4.02 -40.18 14.41
N VAL A 25 4.42 -40.14 13.13
CA VAL A 25 5.14 -41.25 12.48
C VAL A 25 6.50 -41.45 13.15
N SER A 26 7.25 -40.38 13.39
CA SER A 26 8.56 -40.45 14.05
C SER A 26 8.48 -41.07 15.45
N ARG A 27 7.46 -40.70 16.25
CA ARG A 27 7.20 -41.33 17.55
C ARG A 27 6.84 -42.81 17.46
N ARG A 28 6.23 -43.25 16.35
CA ARG A 28 5.96 -44.69 16.12
C ARG A 28 7.24 -45.44 15.78
N ILE A 29 8.13 -44.84 14.99
CA ILE A 29 9.44 -45.42 14.67
C ILE A 29 10.27 -45.57 15.95
N ASP A 30 10.31 -44.56 16.81
CA ASP A 30 11.00 -44.61 18.11
C ASP A 30 10.57 -45.83 18.96
N LYS A 31 9.26 -46.06 19.06
CA LYS A 31 8.71 -47.26 19.75
C LYS A 31 9.12 -48.58 19.11
N ILE A 32 9.22 -48.64 17.79
CA ILE A 32 9.66 -49.84 17.06
C ILE A 32 11.15 -50.10 17.33
N VAL A 33 11.97 -49.06 17.34
CA VAL A 33 13.41 -49.14 17.63
C VAL A 33 13.65 -49.61 19.06
N ASP A 34 12.89 -49.10 20.04
CA ASP A 34 12.93 -49.58 21.42
C ASP A 34 12.54 -51.07 21.53
N ALA A 35 11.54 -51.52 20.75
CA ALA A 35 11.15 -52.93 20.70
C ALA A 35 12.26 -53.80 20.08
N ILE A 36 12.91 -53.36 19.00
CA ILE A 36 14.05 -54.05 18.39
C ILE A 36 15.20 -54.16 19.40
N THR A 37 15.53 -53.07 20.09
CA THR A 37 16.58 -53.06 21.13
C THR A 37 16.27 -54.09 22.22
N THR A 38 15.02 -54.18 22.66
CA THR A 38 14.55 -55.17 23.64
C THR A 38 14.71 -56.60 23.12
N VAL A 39 14.32 -56.87 21.86
CA VAL A 39 14.46 -58.18 21.22
C VAL A 39 15.93 -58.57 21.07
N SER A 40 16.80 -57.63 20.71
CA SER A 40 18.24 -57.87 20.58
C SER A 40 18.88 -58.21 21.93
N ILE A 41 18.50 -57.52 23.02
CA ILE A 41 18.95 -57.86 24.38
C ILE A 41 18.46 -59.25 24.79
N GLN A 42 17.20 -59.59 24.54
CA GLN A 42 16.65 -60.91 24.84
C GLN A 42 17.34 -62.03 24.04
N THR A 43 17.59 -61.79 22.75
CA THR A 43 18.29 -62.73 21.86
C THR A 43 19.73 -62.95 22.32
N ASN A 44 20.43 -61.86 22.72
CA ASN A 44 21.76 -61.94 23.30
C ASN A 44 21.77 -62.77 24.59
N MET A 45 20.80 -62.59 25.48
CA MET A 45 20.67 -63.40 26.71
C MET A 45 20.38 -64.88 26.41
N LEU A 46 19.52 -65.18 25.43
CA LEU A 46 19.25 -66.54 24.98
C LEU A 46 20.51 -67.20 24.39
N ALA A 47 21.29 -66.46 23.60
CA ALA A 47 22.54 -66.92 23.01
C ALA A 47 23.61 -67.23 24.06
N VAL A 48 23.70 -66.40 25.12
CA VAL A 48 24.57 -66.66 26.27
C VAL A 48 24.17 -67.94 26.99
N ASN A 49 22.87 -68.12 27.27
CA ASN A 49 22.37 -69.36 27.88
C ASN A 49 22.64 -70.58 27.01
N GLY A 50 22.44 -70.47 25.69
CA GLY A 50 22.76 -71.53 24.73
C GLY A 50 24.26 -71.87 24.68
N SER A 51 25.13 -70.86 24.78
CA SER A 51 26.58 -71.05 24.85
C SER A 51 27.00 -71.80 26.12
N ILE A 52 26.37 -71.48 27.26
CA ILE A 52 26.61 -72.16 28.55
C ILE A 52 26.18 -73.62 28.49
N GLU A 53 24.98 -73.91 27.98
CA GLU A 53 24.48 -75.29 27.92
C GLU A 53 25.24 -76.13 26.88
N ALA A 54 25.68 -75.51 25.77
CA ALA A 54 26.54 -76.16 24.79
C ALA A 54 27.93 -76.49 25.36
N ALA A 55 28.52 -75.60 26.19
CA ALA A 55 29.77 -75.90 26.91
C ALA A 55 29.58 -77.04 27.91
N ARG A 56 28.41 -77.14 28.54
CA ARG A 56 28.05 -78.20 29.49
C ARG A 56 27.91 -79.59 28.83
N ALA A 57 27.53 -79.64 27.55
CA ALA A 57 27.44 -80.87 26.76
C ALA A 57 28.80 -81.43 26.28
N GLY A 58 29.92 -80.74 26.56
CA GLY A 58 31.28 -81.21 26.26
C GLY A 58 31.55 -81.39 24.77
N GLU A 59 32.10 -82.54 24.37
CA GLU A 59 32.46 -82.84 22.97
C GLU A 59 31.27 -82.75 22.00
N PHE A 60 30.07 -83.11 22.44
CA PHE A 60 28.85 -83.08 21.62
C PHE A 60 28.29 -81.66 21.39
N GLY A 61 28.72 -80.68 22.19
CA GLY A 61 28.23 -79.29 22.14
C GLY A 61 29.11 -78.34 21.32
N LYS A 62 30.28 -78.77 20.83
CA LYS A 62 31.25 -77.90 20.13
C LYS A 62 30.64 -77.13 18.95
N GLY A 63 29.79 -77.78 18.14
CA GLY A 63 29.11 -77.12 17.02
C GLY A 63 28.05 -76.10 17.47
N PHE A 64 27.35 -76.37 18.58
CA PHE A 64 26.34 -75.47 19.14
C PHE A 64 26.96 -74.23 19.80
N VAL A 65 28.17 -74.33 20.38
CA VAL A 65 28.90 -73.17 20.92
C VAL A 65 29.22 -72.15 19.82
N VAL A 66 29.61 -72.60 18.63
CA VAL A 66 29.90 -71.71 17.49
C VAL A 66 28.63 -70.97 17.06
N VAL A 67 27.54 -71.70 16.86
CA VAL A 67 26.24 -71.11 16.48
C VAL A 67 25.74 -70.13 17.55
N ALA A 68 25.86 -70.46 18.83
CA ALA A 68 25.45 -69.57 19.92
C ALA A 68 26.32 -68.29 19.99
N THR A 69 27.61 -68.40 19.67
CA THR A 69 28.52 -67.24 19.57
C THR A 69 28.15 -66.34 18.39
N ASP A 70 27.82 -66.92 17.23
CA ASP A 70 27.38 -66.17 16.05
C ASP A 70 26.04 -65.44 16.32
N ILE A 71 25.07 -66.10 16.96
CA ILE A 71 23.81 -65.46 17.38
C ILE A 71 24.08 -64.31 18.35
N ARG A 72 25.02 -64.47 19.29
CA ARG A 72 25.40 -63.43 20.25
C ARG A 72 25.97 -62.20 19.54
N ASN A 73 26.88 -62.40 18.59
CA ASN A 73 27.47 -61.33 17.81
C ASN A 73 26.39 -60.62 16.97
N LEU A 74 25.50 -61.37 16.32
CA LEU A 74 24.41 -60.80 15.52
C LEU A 74 23.42 -59.98 16.38
N ALA A 75 23.14 -60.44 17.60
CA ALA A 75 22.29 -59.72 18.55
C ALA A 75 22.97 -58.44 19.05
N HIS A 76 24.28 -58.47 19.31
CA HIS A 76 25.06 -57.28 19.67
C HIS A 76 25.08 -56.25 18.52
N ASP A 77 25.40 -56.68 17.30
CA ASP A 77 25.40 -55.81 16.13
C ASP A 77 24.00 -55.22 15.86
N SER A 78 22.94 -56.00 16.09
CA SER A 78 21.57 -55.52 15.98
C SER A 78 21.22 -54.45 17.03
N ALA A 79 21.71 -54.60 18.26
CA ALA A 79 21.52 -53.59 19.31
C ALA A 79 22.28 -52.29 19.00
N GLU A 80 23.54 -52.38 18.54
CA GLU A 80 24.32 -51.20 18.15
C GLU A 80 23.67 -50.46 16.97
N ASN A 81 23.15 -51.19 15.98
CA ASN A 81 22.41 -50.57 14.88
C ASN A 81 21.10 -49.93 15.35
N ALA A 82 20.39 -50.54 16.30
CA ALA A 82 19.17 -49.96 16.88
C ALA A 82 19.47 -48.63 17.61
N ASP A 83 20.57 -48.55 18.37
CA ASP A 83 21.01 -47.31 19.02
C ASP A 83 21.34 -46.22 17.99
N ARG A 84 22.05 -46.56 16.90
CA ARG A 84 22.32 -45.61 15.81
C ARG A 84 21.02 -45.11 15.13
N ILE A 85 20.04 -45.99 14.95
CA ILE A 85 18.72 -45.60 14.41
C ILE A 85 18.01 -44.67 15.39
N LYS A 86 18.10 -44.92 16.70
CA LYS A 86 17.51 -44.08 17.74
C LYS A 86 18.05 -42.65 17.69
N ASP A 87 19.36 -42.50 17.54
CA ASP A 87 20.00 -41.18 17.38
C ASP A 87 19.52 -40.44 16.11
N LEU A 88 19.37 -41.17 15.00
CA LEU A 88 18.80 -40.63 13.76
C LEU A 88 17.35 -40.19 13.93
N VAL A 89 16.52 -41.01 14.58
CA VAL A 89 15.11 -40.70 14.85
C VAL A 89 15.01 -39.44 15.71
N LYS A 90 15.84 -39.32 16.76
CA LYS A 90 15.89 -38.13 17.60
C LYS A 90 16.29 -36.88 16.82
N SER A 91 17.30 -36.98 15.96
CA SER A 91 17.72 -35.89 15.07
C SER A 91 16.57 -35.44 14.13
N VAL A 92 15.80 -36.40 13.60
CA VAL A 92 14.61 -36.12 12.80
C VAL A 92 13.52 -35.43 13.62
N GLN A 93 13.27 -35.87 14.86
CA GLN A 93 12.30 -35.22 15.76
C GLN A 93 12.67 -33.77 16.07
N ASP A 94 13.95 -33.51 16.35
CA ASP A 94 14.45 -32.15 16.59
C ASP A 94 14.25 -31.26 15.35
N GLN A 95 14.54 -31.78 14.16
CA GLN A 95 14.32 -31.06 12.90
C GLN A 95 12.84 -30.78 12.63
N ILE A 96 11.94 -31.73 12.90
CA ILE A 96 10.49 -31.54 12.83
C ILE A 96 10.06 -30.38 13.76
N GLY A 97 10.61 -30.33 14.98
CA GLY A 97 10.32 -29.27 15.94
C GLY A 97 10.85 -27.89 15.53
N ILE A 98 11.97 -27.81 14.82
CA ILE A 98 12.48 -26.56 14.22
C ILE A 98 11.53 -26.11 13.10
N VAL A 99 11.25 -26.97 12.13
CA VAL A 99 10.37 -26.64 11.00
C VAL A 99 8.96 -26.26 11.45
N GLY A 100 8.44 -26.92 12.49
CA GLY A 100 7.15 -26.56 13.08
C GLY A 100 7.12 -25.16 13.69
N ARG A 101 8.22 -24.72 14.32
CA ARG A 101 8.36 -23.35 14.84
C ARG A 101 8.46 -22.32 13.73
N ASP A 102 9.30 -22.58 12.72
CA ASP A 102 9.51 -21.69 11.58
C ASP A 102 8.19 -21.47 10.82
N LEU A 103 7.43 -22.54 10.57
CA LEU A 103 6.10 -22.44 9.93
C LEU A 103 5.10 -21.63 10.76
N ASN A 104 5.16 -21.72 12.09
CA ASN A 104 4.29 -20.93 12.95
C ASN A 104 4.67 -19.44 12.93
N GLU A 105 5.96 -19.12 12.88
CA GLU A 105 6.44 -17.74 12.74
C GLU A 105 6.05 -17.15 11.38
N ILE A 106 6.19 -17.93 10.30
CA ILE A 106 5.72 -17.57 8.95
C ILE A 106 4.22 -17.25 8.96
N MET A 107 3.41 -18.04 9.66
CA MET A 107 1.97 -17.78 9.79
C MET A 107 1.66 -16.45 10.48
N ILE A 108 2.34 -16.14 11.58
CA ILE A 108 2.14 -14.90 12.34
C ILE A 108 2.55 -13.69 11.50
N THR A 109 3.72 -13.75 10.87
CA THR A 109 4.24 -12.67 10.01
C THR A 109 3.39 -12.48 8.76
N ALA A 110 2.90 -13.55 8.13
CA ALA A 110 1.96 -13.48 7.02
C ALA A 110 0.65 -12.80 7.43
N ALA A 111 0.08 -13.15 8.58
CA ALA A 111 -1.15 -12.52 9.07
C ALA A 111 -0.96 -11.00 9.31
N ALA A 112 0.15 -10.61 9.93
CA ALA A 112 0.48 -9.19 10.13
C ALA A 112 0.69 -8.45 8.79
N ALA A 113 1.35 -9.09 7.83
CA ALA A 113 1.54 -8.52 6.50
C ALA A 113 0.21 -8.36 5.74
N ALA A 114 -0.73 -9.29 5.89
CA ALA A 114 -2.06 -9.18 5.30
C ALA A 114 -2.83 -7.98 5.84
N GLU A 115 -2.81 -7.76 7.16
CA GLU A 115 -3.49 -6.62 7.78
C GLU A 115 -2.87 -5.28 7.37
N LYS A 116 -1.53 -5.22 7.32
CA LYS A 116 -0.82 -4.04 6.80
C LYS A 116 -1.19 -3.76 5.35
N ALA A 117 -1.23 -4.79 4.50
CA ALA A 117 -1.61 -4.65 3.11
C ALA A 117 -3.05 -4.12 2.96
N LYS A 118 -3.98 -4.59 3.80
CA LYS A 118 -5.36 -4.09 3.84
C LYS A 118 -5.43 -2.62 4.22
N SER A 119 -4.68 -2.19 5.24
CA SER A 119 -4.59 -0.78 5.63
C SER A 119 -4.03 0.10 4.50
N VAL A 120 -2.96 -0.35 3.84
CA VAL A 120 -2.39 0.37 2.69
C VAL A 120 -3.40 0.47 1.54
N THR A 121 -4.12 -0.60 1.23
CA THR A 121 -5.18 -0.57 0.21
C THR A 121 -6.27 0.44 0.57
N ALA A 122 -6.70 0.51 1.83
CA ALA A 122 -7.68 1.51 2.26
C ALA A 122 -7.16 2.93 2.10
N SER A 123 -5.90 3.20 2.44
CA SER A 123 -5.27 4.51 2.23
C SER A 123 -5.20 4.87 0.74
N LEU A 124 -4.90 3.92 -0.15
CA LEU A 124 -4.87 4.18 -1.59
C LEU A 124 -6.24 4.53 -2.15
N ILE A 125 -7.31 3.89 -1.67
CA ILE A 125 -8.70 4.22 -2.05
C ILE A 125 -9.07 5.65 -1.59
N ALA A 126 -8.63 6.05 -0.39
CA ALA A 126 -8.82 7.41 0.09
C ALA A 126 -8.08 8.43 -0.80
N ILE A 127 -6.83 8.14 -1.16
CA ILE A 127 -6.03 8.99 -2.07
C ILE A 127 -6.70 9.10 -3.45
N GLU A 128 -7.24 8.01 -3.99
CA GLU A 128 -7.97 8.03 -5.26
C GLU A 128 -9.20 8.96 -5.18
N THR A 129 -9.92 8.92 -4.06
CA THR A 129 -11.07 9.81 -3.81
C THR A 129 -10.63 11.28 -3.72
N ASP A 130 -9.55 11.56 -2.99
CA ASP A 130 -9.00 12.90 -2.84
C ASP A 130 -8.54 13.47 -4.19
N ILE A 131 -7.89 12.65 -5.03
CA ILE A 131 -7.49 13.04 -6.38
C ILE A 131 -8.71 13.38 -7.24
N GLY A 132 -9.81 12.61 -7.14
CA GLY A 132 -11.06 12.92 -7.82
C GLY A 132 -11.64 14.27 -7.40
N ALA A 133 -11.57 14.61 -6.11
CA ALA A 133 -12.00 15.92 -5.61
C ALA A 133 -11.12 17.07 -6.12
N VAL A 134 -9.81 16.85 -6.20
CA VAL A 134 -8.87 17.83 -6.79
C VAL A 134 -9.17 18.04 -8.28
N ASP A 135 -9.40 16.98 -9.05
CA ASP A 135 -9.73 17.07 -10.48
C ASP A 135 -11.00 17.89 -10.71
N GLN A 136 -12.06 17.62 -9.93
CA GLN A 136 -13.29 18.40 -9.95
C GLN A 136 -13.03 19.88 -9.61
N GLY A 137 -12.28 20.16 -8.54
CA GLY A 137 -11.92 21.52 -8.15
C GLY A 137 -11.12 22.26 -9.22
N THR A 138 -10.22 21.57 -9.92
CA THR A 138 -9.47 22.17 -11.04
C THR A 138 -10.36 22.50 -12.23
N SER A 139 -11.36 21.67 -12.52
CA SER A 139 -12.35 21.94 -13.57
C SER A 139 -13.21 23.17 -13.25
N GLU A 140 -13.62 23.33 -11.99
CA GLU A 140 -14.36 24.51 -11.52
C GLU A 140 -13.52 25.78 -11.61
N ILE A 141 -12.25 25.72 -11.20
CA ILE A 141 -11.31 26.84 -11.34
C ILE A 141 -11.12 27.24 -12.81
N LEU A 142 -11.01 26.27 -13.72
CA LEU A 142 -10.88 26.54 -15.15
C LEU A 142 -12.14 27.23 -15.70
N ALA A 143 -13.33 26.78 -15.30
CA ALA A 143 -14.58 27.43 -15.68
C ALA A 143 -14.65 28.87 -15.19
N ALA A 144 -14.34 29.12 -13.91
CA ALA A 144 -14.30 30.46 -13.33
C ALA A 144 -13.25 31.36 -14.03
N ALA A 145 -12.09 30.81 -14.38
CA ALA A 145 -11.06 31.57 -15.11
C ALA A 145 -11.54 32.02 -16.51
N ASN A 146 -12.30 31.17 -17.21
CA ASN A 146 -12.89 31.53 -18.50
C ASN A 146 -13.97 32.62 -18.36
N GLU A 147 -14.80 32.56 -17.32
CA GLU A 147 -15.78 33.62 -17.02
C GLU A 147 -15.09 34.95 -16.70
N ILE A 148 -14.02 34.94 -15.90
CA ILE A 148 -13.23 36.13 -15.60
C ILE A 148 -12.62 36.71 -16.87
N ALA A 149 -12.06 35.87 -17.76
CA ALA A 149 -11.50 36.34 -19.03
C ALA A 149 -12.56 37.02 -19.93
N ALA A 150 -13.77 36.46 -19.97
CA ALA A 150 -14.89 37.07 -20.68
C ALA A 150 -15.31 38.42 -20.06
N ALA A 151 -15.40 38.48 -18.72
CA ALA A 151 -15.72 39.71 -18.00
C ALA A 151 -14.68 40.82 -18.24
N ILE A 152 -13.39 40.48 -18.26
CA ILE A 152 -12.30 41.43 -18.59
C ILE A 152 -12.48 42.00 -20.00
N THR A 153 -12.91 41.19 -20.97
CA THR A 153 -13.16 41.65 -22.34
C THR A 153 -14.33 42.64 -22.40
N GLN A 154 -15.41 42.38 -21.65
CA GLN A 154 -16.52 43.32 -21.51
C GLN A 154 -16.11 44.62 -20.82
N ILE A 155 -15.33 44.53 -19.73
CA ILE A 155 -14.80 45.70 -19.02
C ILE A 155 -13.96 46.56 -19.97
N LYS A 156 -13.06 45.94 -20.75
CA LYS A 156 -12.26 46.67 -21.75
C LYS A 156 -13.14 47.44 -22.73
N THR A 157 -14.21 46.80 -23.22
CA THR A 157 -15.16 47.43 -24.14
C THR A 157 -15.88 48.61 -23.47
N GLY A 158 -16.29 48.46 -22.21
CA GLY A 158 -16.89 49.54 -21.43
C GLY A 158 -15.93 50.71 -21.20
N VAL A 159 -14.66 50.43 -20.92
CA VAL A 159 -13.61 51.45 -20.78
C VAL A 159 -13.41 52.22 -22.10
N ASP A 160 -13.37 51.53 -23.24
CA ASP A 160 -13.25 52.17 -24.56
C ASP A 160 -14.46 53.08 -24.86
N GLN A 161 -15.68 52.65 -24.49
CA GLN A 161 -16.90 53.46 -24.62
C GLN A 161 -16.87 54.70 -23.71
N ILE A 162 -16.42 54.56 -22.46
CA ILE A 162 -16.25 55.68 -21.52
C ILE A 162 -15.23 56.68 -22.07
N ALA A 163 -14.11 56.20 -22.59
CA ALA A 163 -13.09 57.06 -23.19
C ALA A 163 -13.63 57.84 -24.40
N ALA A 164 -14.40 57.18 -25.28
CA ALA A 164 -15.05 57.83 -26.41
C ALA A 164 -16.09 58.88 -25.96
N ALA A 165 -16.92 58.56 -24.97
CA ALA A 165 -17.90 59.48 -24.41
C ALA A 165 -17.23 60.71 -23.77
N ALA A 166 -16.12 60.52 -23.05
CA ALA A 166 -15.33 61.60 -22.46
C ALA A 166 -14.76 62.54 -23.55
N GLN A 167 -14.23 61.99 -24.65
CA GLN A 167 -13.76 62.81 -25.78
C GLN A 167 -14.88 63.61 -26.43
N GLN A 168 -16.07 63.02 -26.56
CA GLN A 168 -17.22 63.72 -27.14
C GLN A 168 -17.74 64.83 -26.21
N ALA A 169 -17.77 64.58 -24.90
CA ALA A 169 -18.11 65.58 -23.89
C ALA A 169 -17.13 66.76 -23.92
N ASP A 170 -15.83 66.51 -24.04
CA ASP A 170 -14.80 67.54 -24.15
C ASP A 170 -15.00 68.42 -25.41
N LYS A 171 -15.28 67.80 -26.57
CA LYS A 171 -15.63 68.55 -27.79
C LYS A 171 -16.90 69.38 -27.63
N ALA A 172 -17.93 68.84 -26.98
CA ALA A 172 -19.17 69.57 -26.72
C ALA A 172 -18.95 70.76 -25.79
N ALA A 173 -18.12 70.62 -24.75
CA ALA A 173 -17.74 71.69 -23.84
C ALA A 173 -16.96 72.80 -24.55
N ASN A 174 -16.03 72.45 -25.43
CA ASN A 174 -15.28 73.41 -26.26
C ASN A 174 -16.20 74.18 -27.22
N ASN A 175 -17.15 73.49 -27.86
CA ASN A 175 -18.15 74.14 -28.71
C ASN A 175 -19.05 75.07 -27.90
N ALA A 176 -19.55 74.63 -26.75
CA ALA A 176 -20.38 75.45 -25.86
C ALA A 176 -19.63 76.71 -25.40
N THR A 177 -18.34 76.61 -25.09
CA THR A 177 -17.48 77.75 -24.76
C THR A 177 -17.38 78.73 -25.92
N THR A 178 -17.21 78.22 -27.15
CA THR A 178 -17.14 79.06 -28.36
C THR A 178 -18.45 79.79 -28.63
N VAL A 179 -19.59 79.09 -28.50
CA VAL A 179 -20.92 79.68 -28.65
C VAL A 179 -21.18 80.74 -27.57
N ALA A 180 -20.81 80.46 -26.32
CA ALA A 180 -20.94 81.43 -25.23
C ALA A 180 -20.10 82.70 -25.49
N GLN A 181 -18.89 82.57 -26.03
CA GLN A 181 -18.06 83.72 -26.43
C GLN A 181 -18.70 84.53 -27.57
N GLN A 182 -19.23 83.86 -28.59
CA GLN A 182 -19.93 84.53 -29.70
C GLN A 182 -21.19 85.24 -29.20
N GLN A 183 -21.96 84.60 -28.33
CA GLN A 183 -23.16 85.17 -27.73
C GLN A 183 -22.83 86.40 -26.87
N SER A 184 -21.74 86.36 -26.09
CA SER A 184 -21.27 87.53 -25.32
C SER A 184 -20.97 88.72 -26.24
N ARG A 185 -20.22 88.50 -27.32
CA ARG A 185 -19.92 89.54 -28.32
C ARG A 185 -21.17 90.08 -29.01
N GLY A 186 -22.10 89.19 -29.36
CA GLY A 186 -23.39 89.58 -29.94
C GLY A 186 -24.21 90.44 -28.98
N SER A 187 -24.20 90.11 -27.68
CA SER A 187 -24.85 90.91 -26.64
C SER A 187 -24.21 92.29 -26.48
N GLU A 188 -22.88 92.38 -26.55
CA GLU A 188 -22.15 93.66 -26.52
C GLU A 188 -22.53 94.54 -27.73
N GLN A 189 -22.56 93.96 -28.93
CA GLN A 189 -22.98 94.65 -30.15
C GLN A 189 -24.44 95.12 -30.08
N LEU A 190 -25.34 94.27 -29.56
CA LEU A 190 -26.74 94.64 -29.37
C LEU A 190 -26.87 95.81 -28.39
N SER A 191 -26.12 95.78 -27.28
CA SER A 191 -26.08 96.87 -26.30
C SER A 191 -25.64 98.18 -26.94
N ALA A 192 -24.56 98.17 -27.74
CA ALA A 192 -24.08 99.35 -28.45
C ALA A 192 -25.10 99.89 -29.45
N ALA A 193 -25.78 99.01 -30.21
CA ALA A 193 -26.80 99.44 -31.16
C ALA A 193 -28.03 100.03 -30.45
N VAL A 194 -28.41 99.50 -29.28
CA VAL A 194 -29.48 100.06 -28.45
C VAL A 194 -29.11 101.45 -27.93
N GLU A 195 -27.85 101.66 -27.49
CA GLU A 195 -27.35 102.99 -27.11
C GLU A 195 -27.39 103.98 -28.29
N GLU A 196 -26.98 103.55 -29.48
CA GLU A 196 -27.01 104.37 -30.70
C GLU A 196 -28.45 104.74 -31.09
N ILE A 197 -29.39 103.78 -31.06
CA ILE A 197 -30.81 104.03 -31.31
C ILE A 197 -31.39 105.00 -30.27
N ALA A 198 -31.03 104.85 -29.00
CA ALA A 198 -31.47 105.76 -27.95
C ALA A 198 -30.97 107.19 -28.20
N SER A 199 -29.69 107.33 -28.59
CA SER A 199 -29.11 108.63 -28.97
C SER A 199 -29.82 109.26 -30.19
N LEU A 200 -30.10 108.47 -31.23
CA LEU A 200 -30.81 108.95 -32.43
C LEU A 200 -32.27 109.36 -32.12
N ALA A 201 -32.93 108.62 -31.23
CA ALA A 201 -34.29 108.94 -30.78
C ALA A 201 -34.31 110.25 -30.00
N ASP A 202 -33.34 110.48 -29.12
CA ASP A 202 -33.17 111.75 -28.40
C ASP A 202 -32.90 112.92 -29.38
N GLU A 203 -32.04 112.73 -30.39
CA GLU A 203 -31.81 113.74 -31.44
C GLU A 203 -33.09 114.09 -32.20
N LEU A 204 -33.86 113.08 -32.66
CA LEU A 204 -35.14 113.29 -33.35
C LEU A 204 -36.19 113.99 -32.49
N GLN A 205 -36.16 113.79 -31.17
CA GLN A 205 -37.09 114.44 -30.24
C GLN A 205 -36.68 115.90 -29.93
N SER A 206 -35.41 116.25 -30.17
CA SER A 206 -34.86 117.59 -29.99
C SER A 206 -34.89 118.48 -31.24
N ALA A 207 -35.28 117.93 -32.40
CA ALA A 207 -35.51 118.62 -33.67
C ALA A 207 -36.98 119.03 -33.83
#